data_AF-A0AAJ5CIS3-F1
#
_entry.id   AF-A0AAJ5CIS3-F1
#
_cell.length_a   1.000
_cell.length_b   1.000
_cell.length_c   1.000
_cell.angle_alpha   90.00
_cell.angle_beta   90.00
_cell.angle_gamma   90.00
#
_symmetry.space_group_name_H-M   'P 1'
#
loop_
_entity.id
_entity.type
_entity.pdbx_description
1 polymer ?
#
loop_
_entity_poly.entity_id
_entity_poly.type
_entity_poly.pdbx_seq_one_letter_code
_entity_poly.pdbx_strand_id
1 'polypeptide(L)'
;MKTIGLTDAHERVLRLLPRKIPIDKKALEPLADARNGVAHSAIHDSAQAEAVITICLCLVDPVLEELTVHPNGYWGLYRVLHDNLVDEQVRDECVAAEALLVKARSMFERRFGHMARKERDLVLAATTSQPMITMSREAPKQCPACGSQGWVAGEANVQGIAVHCAACDLEVDSKLLFHLGDLDEEVLLDDDPYHYVGDEPPVDEDIYKGR
;
A
#
# COMPACT_ATOMS: atom_id res chain seq x y z
N MET A 1 -15.03 8.69 -30.12
CA MET A 1 -14.32 8.95 -28.86
C MET A 1 -14.52 7.73 -27.96
N LYS A 2 -13.46 7.00 -27.58
CA LYS A 2 -13.57 5.82 -26.69
C LYS A 2 -13.31 6.28 -25.26
N THR A 3 -14.20 5.94 -24.33
CA THR A 3 -13.99 6.15 -22.89
C THR A 3 -12.98 5.13 -22.38
N ILE A 4 -12.16 5.51 -21.40
CA ILE A 4 -11.23 4.61 -20.72
C ILE A 4 -11.84 4.11 -19.39
N GLY A 5 -11.48 2.88 -18.99
CA GLY A 5 -11.85 2.33 -17.69
C GLY A 5 -11.18 3.09 -16.53
N LEU A 6 -11.70 2.95 -15.31
CA LEU A 6 -11.11 3.59 -14.13
C LEU A 6 -9.68 3.08 -13.87
N THR A 7 -9.49 1.77 -13.97
CA THR A 7 -8.20 1.11 -13.84
C THR A 7 -7.20 1.59 -14.89
N ASP A 8 -7.62 1.66 -16.17
CA ASP A 8 -6.76 2.16 -17.24
C ASP A 8 -6.41 3.64 -17.05
N ALA A 9 -7.34 4.44 -16.52
CA ALA A 9 -7.09 5.83 -16.18
C ALA A 9 -6.08 5.93 -15.05
N HIS A 10 -6.23 5.14 -13.98
CA HIS A 10 -5.31 5.12 -12.86
C HIS A 10 -3.88 4.73 -13.28
N GLU A 11 -3.73 3.66 -14.06
CA GLU A 11 -2.41 3.25 -14.57
C GLU A 11 -1.74 4.34 -15.41
N ARG A 12 -2.52 5.11 -16.18
CA ARG A 12 -1.99 6.26 -16.93
C ARG A 12 -1.59 7.41 -16.02
N VAL A 13 -2.38 7.70 -14.98
CA VAL A 13 -2.04 8.75 -14.02
C VAL A 13 -0.79 8.37 -13.24
N LEU A 14 -0.63 7.13 -12.80
CA LEU A 14 0.60 6.66 -12.13
C LEU A 14 1.86 6.83 -12.99
N ARG A 15 1.74 6.68 -14.32
CA ARG A 15 2.87 6.95 -15.25
C ARG A 15 3.21 8.43 -15.35
N LEU A 16 2.24 9.33 -15.16
CA LEU A 16 2.43 10.78 -15.24
C LEU A 16 2.83 11.38 -13.90
N LEU A 17 2.28 10.86 -12.81
CA LEU A 17 2.43 11.30 -11.44
C LEU A 17 2.97 10.15 -10.58
N PRO A 18 4.18 9.64 -10.88
CA PRO A 18 4.75 8.55 -10.11
C PRO A 18 4.92 9.01 -8.67
N ARG A 19 4.55 8.14 -7.72
CA ARG A 19 4.74 8.34 -6.27
C ARG A 19 3.87 9.42 -5.62
N LYS A 20 2.92 10.02 -6.34
CA LYS A 20 2.03 11.06 -5.78
C LYS A 20 0.63 10.54 -5.45
N ILE A 21 0.23 9.41 -6.01
CA ILE A 21 -1.06 8.79 -5.71
C ILE A 21 -0.83 7.61 -4.78
N PRO A 22 -1.24 7.69 -3.50
CA PRO A 22 -0.97 6.67 -2.48
C PRO A 22 -2.03 5.56 -2.48
N ILE A 23 -2.56 5.19 -3.65
CA ILE A 23 -3.63 4.20 -3.78
C ILE A 23 -3.21 3.15 -4.79
N ASP A 24 -3.28 1.88 -4.40
CA ASP A 24 -3.03 0.78 -5.30
C ASP A 24 -4.25 0.45 -6.18
N LYS A 25 -4.05 -0.41 -7.18
CA LYS A 25 -5.11 -0.81 -8.10
C LYS A 25 -6.28 -1.53 -7.41
N LYS A 26 -6.03 -2.25 -6.32
CA LYS A 26 -7.03 -3.04 -5.59
C LYS A 26 -7.92 -2.12 -4.76
N ALA A 27 -7.35 -1.09 -4.15
CA ALA A 27 -8.07 -0.07 -3.41
C ALA A 27 -9.03 0.76 -4.30
N LEU A 28 -8.90 0.68 -5.63
CA LEU A 28 -9.87 1.27 -6.57
C LEU A 28 -11.06 0.38 -6.90
N GLU A 29 -11.06 -0.90 -6.53
CA GLU A 29 -12.17 -1.82 -6.82
C GLU A 29 -13.52 -1.28 -6.31
N PRO A 30 -13.65 -0.77 -5.06
CA PRO A 30 -14.91 -0.22 -4.58
C PRO A 30 -15.38 0.98 -5.41
N LEU A 31 -14.45 1.82 -5.87
CA LEU A 31 -14.75 2.97 -6.71
C LEU A 31 -15.14 2.56 -8.14
N ALA A 32 -14.49 1.53 -8.68
CA ALA A 32 -14.84 0.94 -9.96
C ALA A 32 -16.25 0.34 -9.93
N ASP A 33 -16.60 -0.38 -8.86
CA ASP A 33 -17.92 -0.98 -8.65
C ASP A 33 -19.00 0.09 -8.48
N ALA A 34 -18.72 1.12 -7.68
CA ALA A 34 -19.61 2.27 -7.51
C ALA A 34 -19.88 2.96 -8.85
N ARG A 35 -18.84 3.19 -9.67
CA ARG A 35 -18.95 3.78 -11.01
C ARG A 35 -19.67 2.86 -12.00
N ASN A 36 -19.42 1.55 -11.97
CA ASN A 36 -19.87 0.60 -12.99
C ASN A 36 -21.30 0.07 -12.78
N GLY A 37 -21.96 0.34 -11.64
CA GLY A 37 -23.39 0.02 -11.55
C GLY A 37 -23.97 -0.29 -10.18
N VAL A 38 -23.21 -0.28 -9.08
CA VAL A 38 -23.85 -0.26 -7.73
C VAL A 38 -24.68 1.04 -7.55
N ALA A 39 -24.38 2.09 -8.33
CA ALA A 39 -25.19 3.31 -8.47
C ALA A 39 -26.65 3.08 -8.90
N HIS A 40 -27.01 1.93 -9.49
CA HIS A 40 -28.40 1.61 -9.84
C HIS A 40 -29.16 0.85 -8.73
N SER A 41 -28.47 0.35 -7.71
CA SER A 41 -29.04 -0.51 -6.67
C SER A 41 -29.45 0.24 -5.40
N ALA A 42 -29.37 1.58 -5.39
CA ALA A 42 -29.55 2.42 -4.19
C ALA A 42 -28.64 1.91 -3.05
N ILE A 43 -27.36 2.27 -3.10
CA ILE A 43 -26.40 1.98 -2.02
C ILE A 43 -27.00 2.46 -0.69
N HIS A 44 -27.45 1.52 0.14
CA HIS A 44 -28.03 1.78 1.47
C HIS A 44 -27.01 1.56 2.59
N ASP A 45 -25.81 1.07 2.26
CA ASP A 45 -24.74 0.88 3.23
C ASP A 45 -23.90 2.16 3.32
N SER A 46 -24.04 2.87 4.44
CA SER A 46 -23.29 4.09 4.72
C SER A 46 -21.78 3.84 4.76
N ALA A 47 -21.34 2.67 5.21
CA ALA A 47 -19.91 2.33 5.28
C ALA A 47 -19.29 2.18 3.89
N GLN A 48 -20.04 1.63 2.92
CA GLN A 48 -19.59 1.54 1.53
C GLN A 48 -19.52 2.91 0.87
N ALA A 49 -20.52 3.76 1.10
CA ALA A 49 -20.53 5.13 0.58
C ALA A 49 -19.36 5.95 1.13
N GLU A 50 -19.11 5.85 2.44
CA GLU A 50 -17.98 6.49 3.11
C GLU A 50 -16.65 6.00 2.55
N ALA A 51 -16.43 4.68 2.43
CA ALA A 51 -15.21 4.13 1.84
C ALA A 51 -14.93 4.66 0.42
N VAL A 52 -15.97 4.72 -0.43
CA VAL A 52 -15.86 5.25 -1.80
C VAL A 52 -15.54 6.75 -1.80
N ILE A 53 -16.17 7.53 -0.91
CA ILE A 53 -15.91 8.97 -0.78
C ILE A 53 -14.47 9.19 -0.32
N THR A 54 -14.01 8.48 0.71
CA THR A 54 -12.64 8.57 1.20
C THR A 54 -11.62 8.25 0.10
N ILE A 55 -11.83 7.16 -0.66
CA ILE A 55 -10.95 6.83 -1.80
C ILE A 55 -10.91 7.99 -2.80
N CYS A 56 -12.05 8.61 -3.10
CA CYS A 56 -12.08 9.80 -3.96
C CYS A 56 -11.25 10.95 -3.39
N LEU A 57 -11.34 11.24 -2.10
CA LEU A 57 -10.59 12.33 -1.47
C LEU A 57 -9.07 12.11 -1.58
N CYS A 58 -8.62 10.88 -1.27
CA CYS A 58 -7.21 10.50 -1.39
C CYS A 58 -6.67 10.58 -2.83
N LEU A 59 -7.52 10.46 -3.85
CA LEU A 59 -7.12 10.64 -5.26
C LEU A 59 -7.11 12.10 -5.69
N VAL A 60 -8.07 12.89 -5.23
CA VAL A 60 -8.28 14.25 -5.73
C VAL A 60 -7.20 15.19 -5.22
N ASP A 61 -6.86 15.15 -3.94
CA ASP A 61 -5.91 16.11 -3.35
C ASP A 61 -4.52 16.09 -4.01
N PRO A 62 -3.88 14.93 -4.26
CA PRO A 62 -2.62 14.89 -5.00
C PRO A 62 -2.74 15.41 -6.44
N VAL A 63 -3.88 15.16 -7.09
CA VAL A 63 -4.13 15.68 -8.45
C VAL A 63 -4.28 17.20 -8.42
N LEU A 64 -4.94 17.77 -7.42
CA LEU A 64 -5.07 19.22 -7.27
C LEU A 64 -3.72 19.88 -7.01
N GLU A 65 -2.88 19.27 -6.18
CA GLU A 65 -1.51 19.72 -5.94
C GLU A 65 -0.72 19.81 -7.24
N GLU A 66 -0.75 18.76 -8.07
CA GLU A 66 -0.03 18.74 -9.35
C GLU A 66 -0.57 19.69 -10.39
N LEU A 67 -1.89 19.90 -10.40
CA LEU A 67 -2.50 20.89 -11.26
C LEU A 67 -2.32 22.32 -10.72
N THR A 68 -1.67 22.50 -9.57
CA THR A 68 -1.50 23.78 -8.86
C THR A 68 -2.85 24.47 -8.61
N VAL A 69 -3.91 23.69 -8.43
CA VAL A 69 -5.25 24.16 -8.17
C VAL A 69 -5.43 24.36 -6.67
N HIS A 70 -5.76 25.58 -6.27
CA HIS A 70 -5.96 25.88 -4.86
C HIS A 70 -7.17 25.09 -4.30
N PRO A 71 -7.02 24.33 -3.20
CA PRO A 71 -8.08 23.48 -2.69
C PRO A 71 -9.37 24.24 -2.34
N ASN A 72 -9.26 25.45 -1.78
CA ASN A 72 -10.43 26.32 -1.53
C ASN A 72 -11.23 26.66 -2.81
N GLY A 73 -10.57 26.74 -3.98
CA GLY A 73 -11.25 27.01 -5.25
C GLY A 73 -11.98 25.78 -5.79
N TYR A 74 -11.40 24.60 -5.62
CA TYR A 74 -11.99 23.34 -6.06
C TYR A 74 -13.13 22.88 -5.14
N TRP A 75 -12.86 22.80 -3.83
CA TRP A 75 -13.81 22.31 -2.83
C TRP A 75 -14.87 23.36 -2.45
N GLY A 76 -14.53 24.66 -2.54
CA GLY A 76 -15.45 25.76 -2.24
C GLY A 76 -16.09 25.63 -0.86
N LEU A 77 -17.43 25.62 -0.83
CA LEU A 77 -18.21 25.49 0.41
C LEU A 77 -18.07 24.12 1.08
N TYR A 78 -17.62 23.10 0.35
CA TYR A 78 -17.43 21.75 0.87
C TYR A 78 -16.07 21.53 1.52
N ARG A 79 -15.20 22.56 1.56
CA ARG A 79 -13.85 22.43 2.13
C ARG A 79 -13.87 21.94 3.58
N VAL A 80 -14.78 22.45 4.41
CA VAL A 80 -14.89 22.03 5.81
C VAL A 80 -15.33 20.56 5.91
N LEU A 81 -16.26 20.12 5.06
CA LEU A 81 -16.70 18.73 5.04
C LEU A 81 -15.57 17.81 4.57
N HIS A 82 -14.84 18.22 3.53
CA HIS A 82 -13.65 17.53 3.05
C HIS A 82 -12.64 17.31 4.18
N ASP A 83 -12.23 18.39 4.85
CA ASP A 83 -11.19 18.33 5.87
C ASP A 83 -11.64 17.45 7.05
N ASN A 84 -12.91 17.52 7.45
CA ASN A 84 -13.46 16.64 8.49
C ASN A 84 -13.41 15.15 8.11
N LEU A 85 -13.73 14.81 6.85
CA LEU A 85 -13.71 13.41 6.38
C LEU A 85 -12.29 12.87 6.30
N VAL A 86 -11.33 13.70 5.86
CA VAL A 86 -9.90 13.33 5.87
C VAL A 86 -9.42 13.13 7.31
N ASP A 87 -9.74 14.05 8.22
CA ASP A 87 -9.36 13.95 9.64
C ASP A 87 -10.00 12.73 10.34
N GLU A 88 -11.23 12.37 9.97
CA GLU A 88 -11.89 11.16 10.46
C GLU A 88 -11.20 9.90 9.94
N GLN A 89 -10.91 9.84 8.65
CA GLN A 89 -10.17 8.73 8.05
C GLN A 89 -8.80 8.52 8.71
N VAL A 90 -8.04 9.59 8.91
CA VAL A 90 -6.72 9.52 9.55
C VAL A 90 -6.84 8.98 10.98
N ARG A 91 -7.86 9.40 11.73
CA ARG A 91 -8.11 8.89 13.08
C ARG A 91 -8.42 7.39 13.08
N ASP A 92 -9.26 6.94 12.15
CA ASP A 92 -9.64 5.52 12.05
C ASP A 92 -8.44 4.65 11.66
N GLU A 93 -7.62 5.12 10.74
CA GLU A 93 -6.38 4.42 10.35
C GLU A 93 -5.37 4.37 11.50
N CYS A 94 -5.21 5.45 12.27
CA CYS A 94 -4.39 5.46 13.48
C CYS A 94 -4.89 4.42 14.50
N VAL A 95 -6.20 4.34 14.72
CA VAL A 95 -6.80 3.36 15.64
C VAL A 95 -6.57 1.93 15.13
N ALA A 96 -6.76 1.68 13.84
CA ALA A 96 -6.51 0.38 13.23
C ALA A 96 -5.04 -0.04 13.34
N ALA A 97 -4.11 0.87 13.06
CA ALA A 97 -2.68 0.65 13.18
C ALA A 97 -2.28 0.31 14.63
N GLU A 98 -2.76 1.06 15.63
CA GLU A 98 -2.47 0.75 17.03
C GLU A 98 -3.09 -0.59 17.45
N ALA A 99 -4.29 -0.93 16.97
CA ALA A 99 -4.90 -2.23 17.25
C ALA A 99 -4.05 -3.39 16.72
N LEU A 100 -3.45 -3.25 15.53
CA LEU A 100 -2.51 -4.24 14.98
C LEU A 100 -1.25 -4.36 15.84
N LEU A 101 -0.67 -3.22 16.29
CA LEU A 101 0.50 -3.23 17.16
C LEU A 101 0.21 -3.89 18.51
N VAL A 102 -0.93 -3.59 19.14
CA VAL A 102 -1.36 -4.22 20.40
C VAL A 102 -1.52 -5.72 20.22
N LYS A 103 -2.18 -6.16 19.13
CA LYS A 103 -2.33 -7.58 18.81
C LYS A 103 -0.97 -8.26 18.64
N ALA A 104 -0.07 -7.67 17.85
CA ALA A 104 1.26 -8.22 17.59
C ALA A 104 2.11 -8.30 18.88
N ARG A 105 2.10 -7.26 19.71
CA ARG A 105 2.76 -7.26 21.03
C ARG A 105 2.25 -8.39 21.92
N SER A 106 0.93 -8.57 21.98
CA SER A 106 0.31 -9.67 22.74
C SER A 106 0.70 -11.05 22.20
N MET A 107 0.75 -11.21 20.88
CA MET A 107 1.19 -12.45 20.23
C MET A 107 2.65 -12.78 20.54
N PHE A 108 3.53 -11.78 20.49
CA PHE A 108 4.93 -11.95 20.85
C PHE A 108 5.10 -12.38 22.31
N GLU A 109 4.43 -11.70 23.24
CA GLU A 109 4.48 -12.04 24.66
C GLU A 109 3.97 -13.46 24.93
N ARG A 110 2.88 -13.86 24.26
CA ARG A 110 2.34 -15.23 24.37
C ARG A 110 3.34 -16.28 23.86
N ARG A 111 4.05 -16.00 22.77
CA ARG A 111 5.00 -16.93 22.15
C ARG A 111 6.33 -17.03 22.90
N PHE A 112 6.84 -15.90 23.39
CA PHE A 112 8.23 -15.81 23.85
C PHE A 112 8.38 -15.27 25.28
N GLY A 113 7.30 -14.81 25.92
CA GLY A 113 7.34 -14.22 27.26
C GLY A 113 7.80 -15.18 28.36
N HIS A 114 7.60 -16.49 28.14
CA HIS A 114 8.03 -17.54 29.06
C HIS A 114 9.49 -17.98 28.87
N MET A 115 10.17 -17.53 27.80
CA MET A 115 11.52 -17.96 27.46
C MET A 115 12.59 -17.09 28.13
N ALA A 116 13.69 -17.71 28.53
CA ALA A 116 14.87 -16.96 28.98
C ALA A 116 15.46 -16.17 27.80
N ARG A 117 16.01 -14.98 28.07
CA ARG A 117 16.50 -14.05 27.04
C ARG A 117 17.41 -14.71 25.99
N LYS A 118 18.41 -15.49 26.43
CA LYS A 118 19.35 -16.15 25.50
C LYS A 118 18.69 -17.17 24.58
N GLU A 119 17.72 -17.92 25.09
CA GLU A 119 16.96 -18.91 24.31
C GLU A 119 16.05 -18.19 23.31
N ARG A 120 15.35 -17.15 23.76
CA ARG A 120 14.51 -16.31 22.91
C ARG A 120 15.31 -15.70 21.76
N ASP A 121 16.48 -15.13 22.03
CA ASP A 121 17.31 -14.49 21.00
C ASP A 121 17.74 -15.49 19.91
N LEU A 122 18.06 -16.75 20.28
CA LEU A 122 18.38 -17.81 19.32
C LEU A 122 17.17 -18.22 18.47
N VAL A 123 16.00 -18.37 19.08
CA VAL A 123 14.76 -18.71 18.35
C VAL A 123 14.38 -17.59 17.40
N LEU A 124 14.43 -16.34 17.85
CA LEU A 124 14.13 -15.18 17.00
C LEU A 124 15.06 -15.12 15.80
N ALA A 125 16.37 -15.26 16.01
CA ALA A 125 17.34 -15.27 14.92
C ALA A 125 17.03 -16.35 13.87
N ALA A 126 16.60 -17.53 14.29
CA ALA A 126 16.19 -18.60 13.38
C ALA A 126 14.87 -18.25 12.65
N THR A 127 13.83 -17.84 13.38
CA THR A 127 12.48 -17.62 12.83
C THR A 127 12.38 -16.39 11.93
N THR A 128 13.19 -15.35 12.17
CA THR A 128 13.14 -14.10 11.39
C THR A 128 14.22 -14.01 10.31
N SER A 129 15.04 -15.06 10.15
CA SER A 129 16.15 -15.10 9.19
C SER A 129 15.72 -15.01 7.73
N GLN A 130 14.46 -15.35 7.44
CA GLN A 130 13.88 -15.32 6.10
C GLN A 130 12.53 -14.59 6.12
N PRO A 131 12.15 -13.97 5.01
CA PRO A 131 10.84 -13.38 4.83
C PRO A 131 9.76 -14.46 4.77
N MET A 132 8.56 -14.15 5.30
CA MET A 132 7.41 -15.08 5.23
C MET A 132 6.69 -15.03 3.88
N ILE A 133 6.75 -13.87 3.22
CA ILE A 133 6.13 -13.64 1.92
C ILE A 133 7.27 -13.43 0.95
N THR A 134 7.34 -14.23 -0.11
CA THR A 134 8.31 -14.05 -1.20
C THR A 134 7.71 -13.12 -2.26
N MET A 135 8.18 -11.87 -2.28
CA MET A 135 7.92 -10.88 -3.31
C MET A 135 9.18 -10.62 -4.14
N SER A 136 9.03 -9.87 -5.24
CA SER A 136 10.13 -9.56 -6.15
C SER A 136 11.25 -8.75 -5.50
N ARG A 137 10.95 -7.97 -4.45
CA ARG A 137 11.95 -7.25 -3.65
C ARG A 137 11.58 -7.18 -2.19
N GLU A 138 12.57 -7.44 -1.34
CA GLU A 138 12.44 -7.47 0.10
C GLU A 138 13.69 -6.89 0.76
N ALA A 139 13.49 -6.25 1.91
CA ALA A 139 14.59 -5.81 2.74
C ALA A 139 14.26 -6.00 4.22
N PRO A 140 15.24 -6.38 5.05
CA PRO A 140 15.04 -6.51 6.49
C PRO A 140 14.79 -5.12 7.11
N LYS A 141 13.82 -5.03 8.02
CA LYS A 141 13.54 -3.82 8.83
C LYS A 141 13.17 -4.23 10.24
N GLN A 142 13.44 -3.37 11.23
CA GLN A 142 13.07 -3.67 12.60
C GLN A 142 11.55 -3.60 12.79
N CYS A 143 10.95 -4.61 13.42
CA CYS A 143 9.52 -4.66 13.66
C CYS A 143 9.11 -3.64 14.74
N PRO A 144 8.14 -2.74 14.46
CA PRO A 144 7.71 -1.71 15.41
C PRO A 144 6.92 -2.28 16.62
N ALA A 145 6.39 -3.50 16.50
CA ALA A 145 5.65 -4.13 17.59
C ALA A 145 6.57 -4.81 18.61
N CYS A 146 7.56 -5.57 18.15
CA CYS A 146 8.37 -6.44 19.03
C CYS A 146 9.89 -6.20 18.97
N GLY A 147 10.36 -5.32 18.10
CA GLY A 147 11.78 -5.00 17.94
C GLY A 147 12.63 -6.11 17.28
N SER A 148 12.02 -7.24 16.90
CA SER A 148 12.70 -8.31 16.15
C SER A 148 12.89 -7.93 14.68
N GLN A 149 13.70 -8.70 13.94
CA GLN A 149 13.79 -8.53 12.48
C GLN A 149 12.42 -8.85 11.84
N GLY A 150 11.91 -7.89 11.09
CA GLY A 150 10.83 -8.05 10.14
C GLY A 150 11.35 -7.80 8.73
N TRP A 151 10.43 -7.78 7.79
CA TRP A 151 10.71 -7.67 6.37
C TRP A 151 9.72 -6.71 5.75
N VAL A 152 10.24 -5.80 4.93
CA VAL A 152 9.43 -4.93 4.08
C VAL A 152 9.48 -5.52 2.68
N ALA A 153 8.32 -5.69 2.05
CA ALA A 153 8.19 -6.18 0.69
C ALA A 153 7.54 -5.10 -0.18
N GLY A 154 7.98 -4.96 -1.43
CA GLY A 154 7.42 -3.98 -2.37
C GLY A 154 7.77 -4.25 -3.83
N GLU A 155 7.08 -3.55 -4.74
CA GLU A 155 7.41 -3.56 -6.17
C GLU A 155 8.45 -2.47 -6.49
N ALA A 156 9.28 -2.71 -7.52
CA ALA A 156 10.23 -1.71 -8.02
C ALA A 156 9.51 -0.39 -8.36
N ASN A 157 10.09 0.75 -7.96
CA ASN A 157 9.52 2.11 -8.06
C ASN A 157 8.35 2.47 -7.11
N VAL A 158 7.93 1.58 -6.21
CA VAL A 158 6.91 1.85 -5.18
C VAL A 158 7.55 1.71 -3.80
N GLN A 159 7.22 2.61 -2.86
CA GLN A 159 7.58 2.45 -1.44
C GLN A 159 7.07 1.09 -0.93
N GLY A 160 7.72 0.54 0.11
CA GLY A 160 7.36 -0.75 0.70
C GLY A 160 5.85 -0.94 0.83
N ILE A 161 5.32 -1.98 0.20
CA ILE A 161 3.89 -2.24 0.06
C ILE A 161 3.35 -2.94 1.32
N ALA A 162 4.19 -3.70 2.02
CA ALA A 162 3.80 -4.36 3.25
C ALA A 162 4.97 -4.57 4.20
N VAL A 163 4.70 -4.49 5.51
CA VAL A 163 5.62 -4.91 6.57
C VAL A 163 5.10 -6.20 7.16
N HIS A 164 5.97 -7.19 7.28
CA HIS A 164 5.65 -8.45 7.95
C HIS A 164 6.71 -8.87 8.97
N CYS A 165 6.29 -9.53 10.06
CA CYS A 165 7.19 -10.02 11.09
C CYS A 165 6.79 -11.40 11.60
N ALA A 166 7.63 -12.41 11.31
CA ALA A 166 7.40 -13.80 11.71
C ALA A 166 7.37 -14.03 13.24
N ALA A 167 8.04 -13.17 14.01
CA ALA A 167 8.04 -13.30 15.46
C ALA A 167 6.65 -13.02 16.06
N CYS A 168 6.03 -11.90 15.67
CA CYS A 168 4.82 -11.39 16.30
C CYS A 168 3.56 -11.49 15.42
N ASP A 169 3.68 -12.06 14.22
CA ASP A 169 2.65 -12.08 13.16
C ASP A 169 2.09 -10.69 12.84
N LEU A 170 2.93 -9.64 12.96
CA LEU A 170 2.55 -8.33 12.46
C LEU A 170 2.52 -8.39 10.94
N GLU A 171 1.40 -7.99 10.35
CA GLU A 171 1.21 -7.80 8.92
C GLU A 171 0.51 -6.45 8.75
N VAL A 172 1.13 -5.56 7.98
CA VAL A 172 0.67 -4.19 7.74
C VAL A 172 0.71 -3.96 6.25
N ASP A 173 -0.40 -3.51 5.69
CA ASP A 173 -0.50 -3.11 4.30
C ASP A 173 0.03 -1.68 4.07
N SER A 174 0.10 -1.28 2.81
CA SER A 174 0.60 0.02 2.37
C SER A 174 -0.22 1.17 2.94
N LYS A 175 -1.52 0.97 3.18
CA LYS A 175 -2.43 1.99 3.70
C LYS A 175 -2.09 2.37 5.13
N LEU A 176 -1.81 1.36 5.98
CA LEU A 176 -1.52 1.59 7.40
C LEU A 176 -0.05 1.88 7.68
N LEU A 177 0.83 1.69 6.70
CA LEU A 177 2.28 1.87 6.85
C LEU A 177 2.68 3.29 7.27
N PHE A 178 2.00 4.32 6.72
CA PHE A 178 2.22 5.73 7.05
C PHE A 178 1.93 6.09 8.52
N HIS A 179 1.11 5.28 9.19
CA HIS A 179 0.70 5.51 10.58
C HIS A 179 1.61 4.82 11.60
N LEU A 180 2.62 4.07 11.14
CA LEU A 180 3.50 3.27 12.01
C LEU A 180 4.87 3.92 12.30
N GLY A 181 4.95 5.25 12.26
CA GLY A 181 6.15 6.00 12.69
C GLY A 181 7.37 5.77 11.78
N ASP A 182 8.51 5.39 12.37
CA ASP A 182 9.85 5.21 11.74
C ASP A 182 9.89 4.20 10.56
N LEU A 183 8.75 3.61 10.18
CA LEU A 183 8.62 2.83 8.97
C LEU A 183 8.64 3.67 7.68
N ASP A 184 8.46 5.00 7.76
CA ASP A 184 8.51 5.95 6.65
C ASP A 184 9.93 6.29 6.15
N GLU A 185 10.98 5.84 6.84
CA GLU A 185 12.35 5.94 6.28
C GLU A 185 12.44 5.08 5.01
N GLU A 186 12.73 5.75 3.87
CA GLU A 186 12.89 5.16 2.53
C GLU A 186 13.80 3.93 2.60
N VAL A 187 13.19 2.74 2.61
CA VAL A 187 13.92 1.51 2.36
C VAL A 187 14.08 1.43 0.86
N LEU A 188 15.24 1.87 0.37
CA LEU A 188 15.64 1.62 -1.02
C LEU A 188 15.77 0.11 -1.20
N LEU A 189 14.74 -0.48 -1.80
CA LEU A 189 14.76 -1.88 -2.22
C LEU A 189 15.75 -1.97 -3.39
N ASP A 190 16.91 -2.59 -3.16
CA ASP A 190 18.02 -2.66 -4.11
C ASP A 190 17.52 -2.83 -5.55
N ASP A 191 17.81 -1.84 -6.39
CA ASP A 191 17.71 -1.98 -7.83
C ASP A 191 18.90 -2.83 -8.25
N ASP A 192 18.69 -4.12 -8.55
CA ASP A 192 19.69 -4.85 -9.33
C ASP A 192 19.73 -4.21 -10.73
N PRO A 193 20.81 -3.49 -11.10
CA PRO A 193 20.89 -2.78 -12.37
C PRO A 193 21.02 -3.73 -13.56
N TYR A 194 21.12 -5.05 -13.34
CA TYR A 194 21.30 -6.05 -14.39
C TYR A 194 20.03 -6.80 -14.80
N HIS A 195 18.88 -6.53 -14.17
CA HIS A 195 17.65 -7.28 -14.47
C HIS A 195 16.89 -6.82 -15.73
N TYR A 196 17.42 -5.87 -16.50
CA TYR A 196 16.78 -5.32 -17.72
C TYR A 196 17.27 -5.94 -19.04
N VAL A 197 18.09 -6.98 -19.02
CA VAL A 197 18.60 -7.60 -20.24
C VAL A 197 18.24 -9.08 -20.30
N GLY A 198 17.19 -9.39 -21.05
CA GLY A 198 17.04 -10.71 -21.67
C GLY A 198 15.71 -11.41 -21.40
N ASP A 199 14.62 -10.90 -21.96
CA ASP A 199 13.43 -11.70 -22.29
C ASP A 199 12.67 -11.11 -23.50
N GLU A 200 13.38 -10.47 -24.44
CA GLU A 200 12.84 -10.36 -25.80
C GLU A 200 13.08 -11.71 -26.50
N PRO A 201 12.03 -12.47 -26.85
CA PRO A 201 12.21 -13.64 -27.70
C PRO A 201 12.82 -13.17 -29.02
N PRO A 202 13.81 -13.90 -29.57
CA PRO A 202 14.39 -13.55 -30.85
C PRO A 202 13.28 -13.43 -31.89
N VAL A 203 13.22 -12.28 -32.56
CA VAL A 203 12.31 -12.04 -33.67
C VAL A 203 12.71 -13.01 -34.78
N ASP A 204 11.86 -14.01 -35.05
CA ASP A 204 12.01 -14.89 -36.21
C ASP A 204 11.91 -14.03 -37.49
N GLU A 205 13.04 -13.70 -38.09
CA GLU A 205 13.12 -12.95 -39.35
C GLU A 205 12.70 -13.74 -40.60
N ASP A 206 12.12 -14.93 -40.44
CA ASP A 206 11.74 -15.80 -41.57
C ASP A 206 10.35 -15.52 -42.17
N ILE A 207 9.58 -14.55 -41.65
CA ILE A 207 8.25 -14.21 -42.18
C ILE A 207 8.29 -13.45 -43.53
N TYR A 208 9.45 -12.92 -43.96
CA TYR A 208 9.56 -12.15 -45.21
C TYR A 208 10.24 -12.89 -46.38
N LYS A 209 10.37 -14.22 -46.33
CA LYS A 209 10.75 -15.02 -47.51
C LYS A 209 9.63 -15.96 -47.96
N GLY A 210 8.69 -15.39 -48.71
CA GLY A 210 8.00 -16.10 -49.78
C GLY A 210 6.50 -16.35 -49.57
N ARG A 211 5.68 -15.42 -50.08
CA ARG A 211 4.59 -15.72 -51.03
C ARG A 211 4.05 -14.44 -51.66
#